data_AF-A0A4Y2A1G9-F1
#
_entry.id   AF-A0A4Y2A1G9-F1
#
_cell.length_a   1.000
_cell.length_b   1.000
_cell.length_c   1.000
_cell.angle_alpha   90.00
_cell.angle_beta   90.00
_cell.angle_gamma   90.00
#
_symmetry.space_group_name_H-M   'P 1'
#
loop_
_entity.id
_entity.type
_entity.pdbx_description
1 polymer ?
#
loop_
_entity_poly.entity_id
_entity_poly.type
_entity_poly.pdbx_seq_one_letter_code
_entity_poly.pdbx_strand_id
1 'polypeptide(L)'
;MSLNRAVSIINRKRENRSNETLEESFLRRSHRNKQNRVKRFCVRSEVSRLQEHGCGTMTGRCSFCLALFWEKEVNSSGKYTKCCHDKKNSFAGNIEGFAEQ
;
A
#
# COMPACT_ATOMS: atom_id res chain seq x y z
N MET A 1 -10.50 -16.22 -23.48
CA MET A 1 -9.18 -16.86 -23.73
C MET A 1 -9.15 -18.17 -22.96
N SER A 2 -8.87 -19.31 -23.60
CA SER A 2 -8.76 -20.59 -22.89
C SER A 2 -7.47 -20.67 -22.08
N LEU A 3 -7.49 -21.41 -20.96
CA LEU A 3 -6.32 -21.59 -20.09
C LEU A 3 -5.12 -22.16 -20.87
N ASN A 4 -5.35 -23.15 -21.74
CA ASN A 4 -4.31 -23.74 -22.58
C ASN A 4 -3.63 -22.69 -23.48
N ARG A 5 -4.41 -21.78 -24.08
CA ARG A 5 -3.88 -20.70 -24.90
C ARG A 5 -3.05 -19.70 -24.08
N ALA A 6 -3.46 -19.39 -22.85
CA ALA A 6 -2.70 -18.53 -21.96
C ALA A 6 -1.35 -19.16 -21.56
N VAL A 7 -1.36 -20.46 -21.24
CA VAL A 7 -0.15 -21.22 -20.88
C VAL A 7 0.84 -21.26 -22.05
N SER A 8 0.38 -21.54 -23.28
CA SER A 8 1.25 -21.52 -24.46
C SER A 8 1.91 -20.16 -24.69
N ILE A 9 1.16 -19.07 -24.48
CA ILE A 9 1.71 -17.70 -24.60
C ILE A 9 2.80 -17.44 -23.54
N ILE A 10 2.59 -17.89 -22.30
CA ILE A 10 3.55 -17.72 -21.21
C ILE A 10 4.82 -18.53 -21.49
N ASN A 11 4.68 -19.78 -21.92
CA ASN A 11 5.81 -20.66 -22.24
C ASN A 11 6.65 -20.08 -23.38
N ARG A 12 6.01 -19.63 -24.47
CA ARG A 12 6.71 -18.96 -25.58
C ARG A 12 7.46 -17.71 -25.11
N LYS A 13 6.86 -16.90 -24.23
CA LYS A 13 7.54 -15.74 -23.64
C LYS A 13 8.69 -16.12 -22.71
N ARG A 14 8.67 -17.30 -22.10
CA ARG A 14 9.76 -17.79 -21.25
C ARG A 14 10.93 -18.24 -22.12
N GLU A 15 10.66 -19.04 -23.15
CA GLU A 15 11.65 -19.50 -24.11
C GLU A 15 12.35 -18.35 -24.82
N ASN A 16 11.59 -17.36 -25.32
CA ASN A 16 12.18 -16.16 -25.92
C ASN A 16 13.14 -15.44 -24.96
N ARG A 17 12.83 -15.39 -23.65
CA ARG A 17 13.70 -14.77 -22.65
C ARG A 17 14.96 -15.58 -22.34
N SER A 18 14.91 -16.90 -22.51
CA SER A 18 16.09 -17.76 -22.36
C SER A 18 17.04 -17.63 -23.55
N ASN A 19 16.51 -17.30 -24.72
CA ASN A 19 17.28 -17.15 -25.96
C ASN A 19 17.69 -15.70 -26.25
N GLU A 20 17.27 -14.74 -25.42
CA GLU A 20 17.65 -13.32 -25.54
C GLU A 20 19.17 -13.15 -25.39
N THR A 21 19.76 -12.38 -26.31
CA THR A 21 21.13 -11.86 -26.14
C THR A 21 21.17 -10.82 -25.01
N LEU A 22 22.38 -10.47 -24.56
CA LEU A 22 22.56 -9.45 -23.52
C LEU A 22 21.97 -8.09 -23.95
N GLU A 23 22.15 -7.71 -25.21
CA GLU A 23 21.65 -6.45 -25.75
C GLU A 23 20.11 -6.42 -25.79
N GLU A 24 19.48 -7.49 -26.28
CA GLU A 24 18.02 -7.61 -26.31
C GLU A 24 17.41 -7.59 -24.90
N SER A 25 18.07 -8.24 -23.95
CA SER A 25 17.68 -8.23 -22.53
C SER A 25 17.79 -6.82 -21.95
N PHE A 26 18.84 -6.07 -22.30
CA PHE A 26 19.03 -4.67 -21.89
C PHE A 26 17.92 -3.78 -22.45
N LEU A 27 17.62 -3.87 -23.76
CA LEU A 27 16.55 -3.11 -24.40
C LEU A 27 15.18 -3.42 -23.78
N ARG A 28 14.87 -4.71 -23.52
CA ARG A 28 13.60 -5.10 -22.88
C ARG A 28 13.48 -4.54 -21.46
N ARG A 29 14.56 -4.57 -20.66
CA ARG A 29 14.58 -3.98 -19.31
C ARG A 29 14.44 -2.46 -19.37
N SER A 30 15.17 -1.81 -20.27
CA SER A 30 15.11 -0.36 -20.50
C SER A 30 13.70 0.09 -20.86
N HIS A 31 13.04 -0.60 -21.80
CA HIS A 31 11.66 -0.31 -22.18
C HIS A 31 10.71 -0.43 -20.97
N ARG A 32 10.83 -1.52 -20.19
CA ARG A 32 10.00 -1.72 -18.99
C ARG A 32 10.24 -0.62 -17.95
N ASN A 33 11.49 -0.22 -17.74
CA ASN A 33 11.84 0.85 -16.82
C ASN A 33 11.25 2.20 -17.26
N LYS A 34 11.28 2.51 -18.57
CA LYS A 34 10.65 3.71 -19.13
C LYS A 34 9.14 3.71 -18.90
N GLN A 35 8.45 2.59 -19.15
CA GLN A 35 7.01 2.46 -18.88
C GLN A 35 6.69 2.60 -17.38
N ASN A 36 7.49 1.99 -16.51
CA ASN A 36 7.31 2.09 -15.06
C ASN A 36 7.53 3.51 -14.55
N ARG A 37 8.50 4.25 -15.12
CA ARG A 37 8.73 5.66 -14.77
C ARG A 37 7.49 6.52 -15.06
N VAL A 38 6.86 6.32 -16.21
CA VAL A 38 5.62 7.03 -16.58
C VAL A 38 4.49 6.68 -15.63
N LYS A 39 4.30 5.39 -15.30
CA LYS A 39 3.27 4.96 -14.34
C LYS A 39 3.46 5.57 -12.95
N ARG A 40 4.70 5.58 -12.43
CA ARG A 40 5.02 6.20 -11.14
C ARG A 40 4.72 7.71 -11.14
N PHE A 41 4.99 8.39 -12.25
CA PHE A 41 4.65 9.80 -12.39
C PHE A 41 3.13 10.02 -12.39
N CYS A 42 2.37 9.19 -13.12
CA CYS A 42 0.91 9.23 -13.14
C CYS A 42 0.33 9.07 -11.73
N VAL A 43 0.73 8.01 -11.02
CA VAL A 43 0.29 7.74 -9.63
C VAL A 43 0.68 8.89 -8.71
N ARG A 44 1.89 9.44 -8.83
CA ARG A 44 2.29 10.60 -8.00
C ARG A 44 1.44 11.82 -8.28
N SER A 45 1.06 12.07 -9.54
CA SER A 45 0.17 13.17 -9.91
C SER A 45 -1.27 12.96 -9.42
N GLU A 46 -1.75 11.72 -9.42
CA GLU A 46 -3.06 11.35 -8.85
C GLU A 46 -3.06 11.52 -7.33
N VAL A 47 -2.02 11.05 -6.64
CA VAL A 47 -1.85 11.24 -5.19
C VAL A 47 -1.78 12.72 -4.82
N SER A 48 -1.09 13.55 -5.61
CA SER A 48 -1.09 15.01 -5.40
C SER A 48 -2.45 15.68 -5.67
N ARG A 49 -3.37 15.02 -6.40
CA ARG A 49 -4.74 15.50 -6.65
C ARG A 49 -5.76 14.94 -5.67
N LEU A 50 -5.40 13.94 -4.88
CA LEU A 50 -6.25 13.48 -3.79
C LEU A 50 -6.20 14.55 -2.71
N GLN A 51 -7.33 15.24 -2.54
CA GLN A 51 -7.57 16.08 -1.38
C GLN A 51 -7.36 15.21 -0.14
N GLU A 52 -6.52 15.65 0.80
CA GLU A 52 -6.35 14.97 2.08
C GLU A 52 -7.73 14.75 2.68
N HIS A 53 -8.12 13.49 2.86
CA HIS A 53 -9.37 13.16 3.50
C HIS A 53 -9.22 13.49 4.99
N GLY A 54 -9.50 14.74 5.34
CA GLY A 54 -9.47 15.21 6.72
C GLY A 54 -10.60 14.55 7.50
N CYS A 55 -10.30 13.44 8.18
CA CYS A 55 -11.24 12.75 9.09
C CYS A 55 -11.57 13.56 10.36
N GLY A 56 -11.17 14.83 10.42
CA GLY A 56 -11.28 15.72 11.59
C GLY A 56 -10.17 15.50 12.60
N THR A 57 -10.34 16.07 13.79
CA THR A 57 -9.42 15.89 14.93
C THR A 57 -9.62 14.51 15.55
N MET A 58 -8.54 13.84 15.97
CA MET A 58 -8.60 12.56 16.68
C MET A 58 -9.03 12.78 18.13
N THR A 59 -10.35 12.73 18.38
CA THR A 59 -10.95 12.95 19.71
C THR A 59 -11.24 11.65 20.46
N GLY A 60 -11.37 10.54 19.75
CA GLY A 60 -11.73 9.26 20.35
C GLY A 60 -10.53 8.58 21.00
N ARG A 61 -10.73 7.96 22.17
CA ARG A 61 -9.69 7.20 22.89
C ARG A 61 -10.15 5.78 23.12
N CYS A 62 -9.32 4.82 22.71
CA CYS A 62 -9.68 3.42 22.74
C CYS A 62 -9.60 2.88 24.17
N SER A 63 -10.68 2.32 24.72
CA SER A 63 -10.70 1.85 26.10
C SER A 63 -9.73 0.69 26.39
N PHE A 64 -9.34 -0.07 25.35
CA PHE A 64 -8.45 -1.21 25.49
C PHE A 64 -6.95 -0.85 25.44
N CYS A 65 -6.52 -0.03 24.46
CA CYS A 65 -5.09 0.31 24.27
C CYS A 65 -4.78 1.81 24.43
N LEU A 66 -5.78 2.62 24.78
CA LEU A 66 -5.68 4.07 24.97
C LEU A 66 -5.21 4.86 23.74
N ALA A 67 -5.09 4.21 22.57
CA ALA A 67 -4.76 4.88 21.32
C ALA A 67 -5.84 5.89 20.94
N LEU A 68 -5.41 7.06 20.45
CA LEU A 68 -6.29 8.06 19.86
C LEU A 68 -6.78 7.57 18.50
N PHE A 69 -8.03 7.87 18.16
CA PHE A 69 -8.65 7.54 16.87
C PHE A 69 -9.60 8.66 16.41
N TRP A 70 -9.90 8.68 15.11
CA TRP A 70 -10.95 9.54 14.55
C TRP A 70 -12.32 8.97 14.87
N GLU A 71 -13.12 9.69 15.65
CA GLU A 71 -14.48 9.29 16.03
C GLU A 71 -15.40 9.09 14.81
N LYS A 72 -15.10 9.79 13.71
CA LYS A 72 -15.83 9.66 12.43
C LYS A 72 -15.45 8.43 11.60
N GLU A 73 -14.43 7.66 11.99
CA GLU A 73 -14.01 6.42 11.32
C GLU A 73 -14.59 5.14 11.94
N VAL A 74 -15.54 5.26 12.88
CA VAL A 74 -16.33 4.12 13.36
C VAL A 74 -17.10 3.53 12.19
N ASN A 75 -16.89 2.25 11.88
CA ASN A 75 -17.70 1.60 10.86
C ASN A 75 -19.14 1.39 11.37
N SER A 76 -20.07 1.04 10.47
CA SER A 76 -21.48 0.82 10.82
C SER A 76 -21.72 -0.28 11.88
N SER A 77 -20.72 -1.10 12.18
CA SER A 77 -20.76 -2.12 13.24
C SER A 77 -20.12 -1.66 14.55
N GLY A 78 -19.80 -0.36 14.70
CA GLY A 78 -19.18 0.18 15.91
C GLY A 78 -17.71 -0.19 16.09
N LYS A 79 -17.06 -0.75 15.05
CA LYS A 79 -15.68 -1.25 15.13
C LYS A 79 -14.72 -0.30 14.44
N TYR A 80 -13.61 -0.01 15.12
CA TYR A 80 -12.51 0.78 14.59
C TYR A 80 -11.57 -0.10 13.78
N THR A 81 -11.28 0.28 12.53
CA THR A 81 -10.41 -0.50 11.64
C THR A 81 -8.91 -0.32 11.93
N LYS A 82 -8.52 0.63 12.79
CA LYS A 82 -7.12 0.99 13.06
C LYS A 82 -6.71 1.01 14.54
N CYS A 83 -7.64 1.11 15.51
CA CYS A 83 -7.26 1.13 16.94
C CYS A 83 -6.61 -0.20 17.37
N CYS A 84 -7.21 -1.33 17.01
CA CYS A 84 -6.77 -2.65 17.44
C CYS A 84 -6.18 -3.40 16.25
N HIS A 85 -4.97 -3.04 15.83
CA HIS A 85 -4.21 -3.93 14.97
C HIS A 85 -3.96 -5.23 15.73
N ASP A 86 -4.48 -6.34 15.21
CA ASP A 86 -4.38 -7.69 15.76
C ASP A 86 -2.98 -7.94 16.33
N LYS A 87 -2.91 -7.98 17.67
CA LYS A 87 -1.81 -8.50 18.50
C LYS A 87 -0.43 -8.42 17.84
N LYS A 88 0.16 -7.23 17.80
CA LYS A 88 1.63 -7.13 17.79
C LYS A 88 2.08 -6.08 18.79
N ASN A 89 2.07 -6.49 20.06
CA ASN A 89 2.65 -5.73 21.15
C ASN A 89 4.16 -5.60 20.92
N SER A 90 4.57 -4.39 20.55
CA SER A 90 5.88 -3.86 20.91
C SER A 90 5.74 -2.36 21.09
N PHE A 91 5.01 -1.96 22.14
CA PHE A 91 5.05 -0.59 22.65
C PHE A 91 6.35 -0.47 23.45
N ALA A 92 7.38 0.09 22.83
CA ALA A 92 8.54 0.66 23.51
C ALA A 92 8.53 2.15 23.19
N GLY A 93 8.02 2.95 24.13
CA GLY A 93 7.85 4.39 23.91
C GLY A 93 7.24 5.04 25.13
N ASN A 94 8.12 5.64 25.93
CA ASN A 94 7.94 6.31 27.22
C ASN A 94 6.60 7.06 27.40
N ILE A 95 5.98 6.79 28.54
CA ILE A 95 4.95 7.65 29.14
C ILE A 95 5.70 8.84 29.75
N GLU A 96 5.74 9.98 29.06
CA GLU A 96 5.92 11.26 29.74
C GLU A 96 4.54 11.85 30.03
N GLY A 97 4.31 12.09 31.32
CA GLY A 97 3.03 12.40 31.91
C GLY A 97 2.43 13.70 31.40
N PHE A 98 1.14 13.65 31.11
CA PHE A 98 0.28 14.79 31.32
C PHE A 98 -0.30 14.64 32.72
N ALA A 99 0.35 15.31 33.68
CA ALA A 99 -0.22 15.61 34.98
C ALA A 99 -1.45 16.50 34.78
N GLU A 100 -2.43 16.22 35.62
CA GLU A 100 -3.82 16.69 35.60
C GLU A 100 -3.96 18.18 35.97
N GLN A 101 -5.17 18.70 35.71
CA GLN A 101 -5.76 19.79 36.48
C GLN A 101 -6.05 19.33 37.92
#